data_AF-A0A2W5Y118-F1
#
_entry.id   AF-A0A2W5Y118-F1
#
_cell.length_a   1.000
_cell.length_b   1.000
_cell.length_c   1.000
_cell.angle_alpha   90.00
_cell.angle_beta   90.00
_cell.angle_gamma   90.00
#
_symmetry.space_group_name_H-M   'P 1'
#
loop_
_entity.id
_entity.type
_entity.pdbx_description
1 polymer ?
#
loop_
_entity_poly.entity_id
_entity_poly.type
_entity_poly.pdbx_seq_one_letter_code
_entity_poly.pdbx_strand_id
1 'polypeptide(L)' 'MRALRGQLGSAPPKGVRALDDEALAQLADAIHGARRRQAAALETAGKEALDHIPALLRGAVRRMLR' A
#
# COMPACT_ATOMS: atom_id res chain seq x y z
N MET A 1 -18.33 6.68 2.47
CA MET A 1 -18.41 5.41 1.69
C MET A 1 -17.63 5.31 0.37
N ARG A 2 -17.57 6.33 -0.52
CA ARG A 2 -16.86 6.22 -1.82
C ARG A 2 -15.34 6.05 -1.68
N ALA A 3 -14.72 6.78 -0.76
CA ALA A 3 -13.28 6.72 -0.48
C ALA A 3 -12.81 5.33 -0.03
N LEU A 4 -13.59 4.66 0.83
CA LEU A 4 -13.24 3.37 1.39
C LEU A 4 -13.33 2.21 0.37
N ARG A 5 -14.30 2.26 -0.55
CA ARG A 5 -14.41 1.27 -1.64
C ARG A 5 -13.19 1.27 -2.57
N GLY A 6 -12.64 2.44 -2.88
CA GLY A 6 -11.41 2.55 -3.67
C GLY A 6 -10.19 1.95 -2.96
N GLN A 7 -10.17 1.97 -1.62
CA GLN A 7 -9.05 1.45 -0.84
C GLN A 7 -9.13 -0.06 -0.56
N LEU A 8 -10.31 -0.67 -0.58
CA LEU A 8 -10.50 -2.11 -0.28
C LEU A 8 -10.40 -3.02 -1.51
N GLY A 9 -10.47 -2.47 -2.74
CA GLY A 9 -10.42 -3.25 -3.98
C GLY A 9 -11.57 -4.25 -4.17
N SER A 10 -12.51 -4.29 -3.23
CA SER A 10 -13.61 -5.26 -3.12
C SER A 10 -14.75 -4.66 -2.29
N ALA A 11 -15.89 -5.36 -2.22
CA ALA A 11 -17.02 -4.92 -1.42
C ALA A 11 -16.64 -4.90 0.08
N PRO A 12 -16.90 -3.81 0.82
CA PRO A 12 -16.57 -3.72 2.23
C PRO A 12 -17.30 -4.81 3.04
N PRO A 13 -16.62 -5.46 4.01
CA PRO A 13 -17.23 -6.44 4.91
C PRO A 13 -18.48 -5.90 5.58
N LYS A 14 -19.42 -6.78 5.96
CA LYS A 14 -20.69 -6.38 6.59
C LYS A 14 -20.50 -5.46 7.79
N GLY A 15 -19.51 -5.74 8.65
CA GLY A 15 -19.20 -4.90 9.81
C GLY A 15 -18.75 -3.47 9.46
N VAL A 16 -18.08 -3.29 8.32
CA VAL A 16 -17.66 -1.96 7.83
C VAL A 16 -18.86 -1.17 7.31
N ARG A 17 -19.88 -1.84 6.78
CA ARG A 17 -21.12 -1.18 6.30
C ARG A 17 -22.03 -0.71 7.43
N ALA A 18 -21.83 -1.22 8.65
CA ALA A 18 -22.59 -0.86 9.83
C ALA A 18 -21.98 0.30 10.64
N LEU A 19 -20.79 0.77 10.25
CA LEU A 19 -20.13 1.93 10.85
C LEU A 19 -20.85 3.22 10.46
N ASP A 20 -20.87 4.17 11.40
CA ASP A 20 -21.28 5.54 11.12
C ASP A 20 -20.24 6.28 10.24
N ASP A 21 -20.60 7.47 9.77
CA ASP A 21 -19.75 8.23 8.86
C ASP A 21 -18.43 8.69 9.49
N GLU A 22 -18.40 8.92 10.81
CA GLU A 22 -17.18 9.30 11.53
C GLU A 22 -16.20 8.12 11.60
N ALA A 23 -16.67 6.94 12.01
CA ALA A 23 -15.86 5.73 12.05
C ALA A 23 -15.40 5.31 10.64
N LEU A 24 -16.22 5.53 9.61
CA LEU A 24 -15.82 5.31 8.21
C LEU A 24 -14.70 6.26 7.76
N ALA A 25 -14.73 7.52 8.20
CA ALA A 25 -13.67 8.49 7.90
C ALA A 25 -12.36 8.10 8.60
N GLN A 26 -12.41 7.79 9.90
CA GLN A 26 -11.25 7.33 10.66
C GLN A 26 -10.62 6.06 10.05
N LEU A 27 -11.45 5.10 9.63
CA LEU A 27 -10.99 3.90 8.95
C LEU A 27 -10.32 4.21 7.60
N ALA A 28 -10.89 5.13 6.82
CA ALA A 28 -10.31 5.53 5.53
C ALA A 28 -8.94 6.21 5.71
N ASP A 29 -8.77 7.04 6.73
CA ASP A 29 -7.50 7.68 7.06
C ASP A 29 -6.47 6.67 7.56
N ALA A 30 -6.88 5.73 8.41
CA ALA A 30 -6.02 4.67 8.91
C ALA A 30 -5.48 3.79 7.76
N ILE A 31 -6.33 3.39 6.81
CA ILE A 31 -5.93 2.59 5.66
C ILE A 31 -5.04 3.40 4.72
N HIS A 32 -5.33 4.69 4.49
CA HIS A 32 -4.49 5.56 3.69
C HIS A 32 -3.07 5.70 4.29
N GLY A 33 -2.98 5.93 5.60
CA GLY A 33 -1.72 5.99 6.33
C GLY A 33 -0.96 4.67 6.28
N ALA A 34 -1.65 3.53 6.42
CA ALA A 34 -1.04 2.21 6.32
C ALA A 34 -0.44 1.96 4.92
N ARG A 35 -1.17 2.30 3.85
CA ARG A 35 -0.68 2.16 2.47
C ARG A 35 0.56 3.01 2.22
N ARG A 36 0.59 4.25 2.72
CA ARG A 36 1.79 5.10 2.61
C ARG A 36 3.01 4.49 3.29
N ARG A 37 2.84 3.96 4.51
CA ARG A 37 3.93 3.29 5.24
C ARG A 37 4.39 2.02 4.54
N GLN A 38 3.47 1.22 4.02
CA GLN A 38 3.78 0.01 3.25
C GLN A 38 4.56 0.32 1.97
N ALA A 39 4.13 1.35 1.22
CA ALA A 39 4.83 1.77 0.01
C ALA A 39 6.28 2.22 0.32
N ALA A 40 6.47 3.01 1.39
CA ALA A 40 7.81 3.41 1.82
C ALA A 40 8.66 2.21 2.26
N ALA A 41 8.09 1.27 3.02
CA ALA A 41 8.80 0.05 3.44
C ALA A 41 9.18 -0.84 2.24
N LEU A 42 8.30 -0.98 1.25
CA LEU A 42 8.58 -1.73 0.02
C LEU A 42 9.66 -1.06 -0.82
N GLU A 43 9.67 0.27 -0.91
CA GLU A 43 10.72 1.00 -1.61
C GLU A 43 12.08 0.80 -0.94
N THR A 44 12.15 0.89 0.39
CA THR A 44 13.38 0.65 1.16
C THR A 44 13.86 -0.79 0.97
N ALA A 45 12.98 -1.78 1.19
CA ALA A 45 13.32 -3.19 1.02
C ALA A 45 13.78 -3.51 -0.42
N GLY A 46 13.15 -2.87 -1.42
CA GLY A 46 13.56 -3.00 -2.82
C GLY A 46 14.96 -2.44 -3.07
N LYS A 47 15.33 -1.30 -2.46
CA LYS A 47 16.68 -0.73 -2.55
C LYS A 47 17.71 -1.65 -1.90
N GLU A 48 17.45 -2.12 -0.69
CA GLU A 48 18.34 -3.04 0.04
C GLU A 48 18.54 -4.36 -0.72
N ALA A 49 17.48 -4.91 -1.30
CA ALA A 49 17.58 -6.12 -2.12
C ALA A 49 18.51 -5.93 -3.34
N LEU A 50 18.52 -4.72 -3.94
CA LEU A 50 19.39 -4.41 -5.07
C LEU A 50 20.86 -4.27 -4.69
N ASP A 51 21.18 -3.97 -3.42
CA ASP A 51 22.56 -3.88 -2.95
C ASP A 51 23.27 -5.24 -3.00
N HIS A 52 22.53 -6.33 -2.85
CA HIS A 52 23.03 -7.69 -3.04
C HIS A 52 23.23 -8.10 -4.50
N ILE A 53 22.79 -7.27 -5.46
CA ILE A 53 22.94 -7.54 -6.90
C ILE A 53 24.20 -6.87 -7.42
N PRO A 54 25.03 -7.58 -8.22
CA PRO A 54 26.18 -6.98 -8.89
C PRO A 54 25.79 -5.73 -9.69
N ALA A 55 26.61 -4.68 -9.63
CA ALA A 55 26.31 -3.38 -10.21
C ALA A 55 25.92 -3.43 -11.71
N LEU A 56 26.50 -4.37 -12.47
CA LEU A 56 26.22 -4.59 -13.89
C LEU A 56 24.77 -5.05 -14.16
N LEU A 57 24.14 -5.78 -13.23
CA LEU A 57 22.79 -6.33 -13.38
C LEU A 57 21.70 -5.49 -12.70
N ARG A 58 22.09 -4.62 -11.76
CA ARG A 58 21.17 -3.81 -10.93
C ARG A 58 20.20 -2.97 -11.76
N GLY A 59 20.64 -2.46 -12.92
CA GLY A 59 19.82 -1.68 -13.84
C GLY A 59 18.68 -2.47 -14.49
N ALA A 60 18.95 -3.71 -14.91
CA ALA A 60 17.96 -4.60 -15.53
C ALA A 60 16.91 -5.05 -14.50
N VAL A 61 17.36 -5.43 -13.30
CA VAL A 61 16.46 -5.88 -12.22
C VAL A 61 15.54 -4.76 -11.75
N ARG A 62 16.07 -3.54 -11.56
CA ARG A 62 15.25 -2.36 -11.22
C ARG A 62 14.17 -2.06 -12.26
N ARG A 63 14.39 -2.39 -13.54
CA ARG A 63 13.41 -2.16 -14.61
C ARG A 63 12.27 -3.18 -14.61
N MET A 64 12.48 -4.38 -14.06
CA MET A 64 11.42 -5.40 -13.88
C MET A 64 10.51 -5.12 -12.66
N LEU A 65 11.01 -4.37 -11.67
CA LEU A 65 10.29 -4.05 -10.43
C LEU A 65 9.41 -2.78 -10.53
N ARG A 66 9.35 -2.15 -11.71
CA ARG A 66 8.62 -0.89 -11.96
C ARG A 66 7.27 -1.13 -12.62
#